data_AF-A0A2V1B3K4-F1
#
_entry.id   AF-A0A2V1B3K4-F1
#
_cell.length_a   1.000
_cell.length_b   1.000
_cell.length_c   1.000
_cell.angle_alpha   90.00
_cell.angle_beta   90.00
_cell.angle_gamma   90.00
#
_symmetry.space_group_name_H-M   'P 1'
#
loop_
_entity.id
_entity.type
_entity.pdbx_description
1 polymer ?
#
loop_
_entity_poly.entity_id
_entity_poly.type
_entity_poly.pdbx_seq_one_letter_code
_entity_poly.pdbx_strand_id
1 'polypeptide(L)'
;EFNTSSELFALGISLFVLGFAVGPALWAPLSGLYGRNILFITTHGFIVALVAASAGCQSMASLLVFRFLAGTFGASPLTNCGGLIAGLFP
;
A
#
# COMPACT_ATOMS: atom_id res chain seq x y z
N GLU A 1 0.45 18.37 14.41
CA GLU A 1 -0.80 18.54 13.64
C GLU A 1 -0.54 19.56 12.53
N PHE A 2 -0.77 19.20 11.27
CA PHE A 2 -0.60 20.14 10.15
C PHE A 2 -1.79 21.11 10.19
N ASN A 3 -1.57 22.38 10.54
CA ASN A 3 -2.58 23.44 10.46
C ASN A 3 -2.95 23.68 8.99
N THR A 4 -3.78 22.81 8.43
CA THR A 4 -4.01 22.66 6.99
C THR A 4 -5.49 22.42 6.75
N SER A 5 -5.98 22.82 5.58
CA SER A 5 -7.39 22.70 5.23
C SER A 5 -7.89 21.26 5.26
N SER A 6 -9.15 21.07 5.67
CA SER A 6 -9.85 19.79 5.68
C SER A 6 -9.82 19.08 4.32
N GLU A 7 -9.77 19.83 3.22
CA GLU A 7 -9.64 19.28 1.86
C GLU A 7 -8.35 18.49 1.66
N LEU A 8 -7.23 18.97 2.21
CA LEU A 8 -5.94 18.28 2.10
C LEU A 8 -5.92 16.98 2.91
N PHE A 9 -6.62 16.95 4.05
CA PHE A 9 -6.78 15.72 4.82
C PHE A 9 -7.63 14.69 4.06
N ALA A 10 -8.76 15.13 3.48
CA ALA A 10 -9.59 14.29 2.62
C ALA A 10 -8.80 13.77 1.41
N LEU A 11 -7.99 14.63 0.79
CA LEU A 11 -7.11 14.26 -0.33
C LEU A 11 -6.13 13.15 0.06
N GLY A 12 -5.58 13.17 1.27
CA GLY A 12 -4.69 12.11 1.76
C GLY A 12 -5.36 10.74 1.84
N ILE A 13 -6.62 10.70 2.28
CA ILE A 13 -7.42 9.47 2.31
C ILE A 13 -7.77 9.04 0.88
N SER A 14 -8.21 9.97 0.03
CA SER A 14 -8.53 9.69 -1.36
C SER A 14 -7.33 9.14 -2.14
N LEU A 15 -6.13 9.67 -1.93
CA LEU A 15 -4.89 9.18 -2.54
C LEU A 15 -4.51 7.79 -2.05
N PHE A 16 -4.72 7.49 -0.76
CA PHE A 16 -4.52 6.15 -0.25
C PHE A 16 -5.46 5.15 -0.96
N VAL A 17 -6.74 5.50 -1.08
CA VAL A 17 -7.74 4.68 -1.79
C VAL A 17 -7.39 4.54 -3.27
N LEU A 18 -6.92 5.61 -3.92
CA LEU A 18 -6.51 5.59 -5.31
C LEU A 18 -5.30 4.68 -5.53
N GLY A 19 -4.28 4.78 -4.67
CA GLY A 19 -3.15 3.85 -4.68
C GLY A 19 -3.61 2.40 -4.48
N PHE A 20 -4.55 2.19 -3.56
CA PHE A 20 -5.15 0.87 -3.31
C PHE A 20 -5.93 0.33 -4.52
N ALA A 21 -6.56 1.18 -5.33
CA ALA A 21 -7.22 0.78 -6.56
C ALA A 21 -6.22 0.41 -7.68
N VAL A 22 -5.07 1.08 -7.73
CA VAL A 22 -4.01 0.83 -8.73
C VAL A 22 -3.15 -0.39 -8.37
N GLY A 23 -2.90 -0.61 -7.08
CA GLY A 23 -2.02 -1.68 -6.59
C GLY A 23 -2.34 -3.08 -7.14
N PRO A 24 -3.59 -3.57 -7.10
CA PRO A 24 -3.94 -4.91 -7.57
C PRO A 24 -3.57 -5.15 -9.03
N ALA A 25 -3.71 -4.13 -9.89
CA ALA A 25 -3.35 -4.22 -11.30
C ALA A 25 -1.84 -4.47 -11.51
N LEU A 26 -1.00 -3.99 -10.58
CA LEU A 26 0.44 -4.25 -10.58
C LEU A 26 0.77 -5.59 -9.91
N TRP A 27 0.22 -5.84 -8.72
CA TRP A 27 0.61 -7.00 -7.90
C TRP A 27 0.05 -8.33 -8.39
N ALA A 28 -1.11 -8.34 -9.07
CA ALA A 28 -1.71 -9.55 -9.61
C ALA A 28 -0.82 -10.26 -10.66
N PRO A 29 -0.31 -9.59 -11.72
CA PRO A 29 0.60 -10.24 -12.67
C PRO A 29 1.98 -10.54 -12.06
N LEU A 30 2.49 -9.63 -11.22
CA LEU A 30 3.79 -9.81 -10.55
C LEU A 30 3.80 -11.06 -9.66
N SER A 31 2.68 -11.38 -8.99
CA SER A 31 2.58 -12.55 -8.09
C SER A 31 2.68 -13.89 -8.81
N GLY A 32 2.38 -13.92 -10.11
CA GLY A 32 2.61 -15.09 -10.97
C GLY A 32 4.07 -15.27 -11.38
N LEU A 33 4.83 -14.17 -11.55
CA LEU A 33 6.22 -14.22 -12.03
C LEU A 33 7.24 -14.44 -10.92
N TYR A 34 7.07 -13.77 -9.78
CA TYR A 34 8.04 -13.79 -8.67
C TYR A 34 7.62 -14.67 -7.49
N GLY A 35 6.42 -15.25 -7.56
CA GLY A 35 5.85 -16.06 -6.50
C GLY A 35 5.14 -15.23 -5.41
N ARG A 36 3.97 -15.72 -4.99
CA ARG A 36 3.07 -15.03 -4.06
C ARG A 36 3.69 -14.76 -2.69
N ASN A 37 4.52 -15.67 -2.17
CA ASN A 37 5.08 -15.56 -0.82
C ASN A 37 6.13 -14.45 -0.71
N ILE A 38 7.05 -14.39 -1.67
CA ILE A 38 8.10 -13.36 -1.71
C ILE A 38 7.48 -11.98 -1.89
N LEU A 39 6.49 -11.86 -2.78
CA LEU A 39 5.78 -10.60 -2.99
C LEU A 39 4.97 -10.19 -1.75
N PHE A 40 4.33 -11.12 -1.07
CA PHE A 40 3.62 -10.82 0.18
C PHE A 40 4.58 -10.24 1.22
N ILE A 41 5.68 -10.93 1.54
CA ILE A 41 6.62 -10.51 2.59
C ILE A 41 7.25 -9.15 2.26
N THR A 42 7.71 -8.97 1.02
CA THR A 42 8.38 -7.73 0.58
C THR A 42 7.43 -6.54 0.60
N THR A 43 6.24 -6.67 0.01
CA THR A 43 5.25 -5.58 -0.02
C THR A 43 4.72 -5.24 1.38
N HIS A 44 4.59 -6.23 2.25
CA HIS A 44 4.23 -6.00 3.66
C HIS A 44 5.32 -5.21 4.40
N GLY A 45 6.60 -5.55 4.20
CA GLY A 45 7.72 -4.77 4.74
C GLY A 45 7.70 -3.32 4.24
N PHE A 46 7.43 -3.10 2.96
CA PHE A 46 7.31 -1.76 2.38
C PHE A 46 6.14 -0.96 2.98
N ILE A 47 4.97 -1.56 3.19
CA ILE A 47 3.85 -0.89 3.89
C ILE A 47 4.29 -0.40 5.26
N VAL A 48 4.91 -1.27 6.07
CA VAL A 48 5.33 -0.92 7.43
C VAL A 48 6.31 0.25 7.40
N ALA A 49 7.29 0.21 6.50
CA ALA A 49 8.25 1.29 6.32
C ALA A 49 7.59 2.60 5.87
N LEU A 50 6.66 2.55 4.92
CA LEU A 50 5.96 3.73 4.39
C LEU A 50 5.00 4.34 5.42
N VAL A 51 4.34 3.52 6.23
CA VAL A 51 3.50 3.98 7.34
C VAL A 51 4.38 4.66 8.40
N ALA A 52 5.51 4.06 8.77
CA ALA A 52 6.47 4.69 9.69
C ALA A 52 7.02 6.01 9.13
N ALA A 53 7.39 6.05 7.84
CA ALA A 53 7.85 7.28 7.18
C ALA A 53 6.76 8.37 7.16
N SER A 54 5.49 7.97 6.99
CA SER A 54 4.37 8.92 7.04
C SER A 54 4.16 9.55 8.42
N ALA A 55 4.55 8.86 9.51
CA ALA A 55 4.53 9.41 10.86
C ALA A 55 5.65 10.43 11.10
N GLY A 56 6.81 10.25 10.44
CA GLY A 56 7.95 11.17 10.51
C GLY A 56 7.86 12.37 9.58
N CYS A 57 6.80 12.49 8.78
CA CYS A 57 6.65 13.61 7.84
C CYS A 57 6.46 14.95 8.56
N GLN A 58 7.15 15.97 8.06
CA GLN A 58 6.96 17.36 8.47
C GLN A 58 6.33 18.23 7.38
N SER A 59 6.02 17.64 6.21
CA SER A 59 5.32 18.31 5.12
C SER A 59 4.06 17.54 4.73
N MET A 60 3.00 18.29 4.41
CA MET A 60 1.76 17.69 3.91
C MET A 60 1.97 17.00 2.56
N ALA A 61 2.78 17.57 1.68
CA ALA A 61 3.06 16.99 0.37
C ALA A 61 3.75 15.61 0.49
N SER A 62 4.74 15.48 1.39
CA SER A 62 5.41 14.20 1.61
C SER A 62 4.45 13.17 2.22
N LEU A 63 3.58 13.60 3.14
CA LEU A 63 2.55 12.73 3.71
C LEU A 63 1.60 12.20 2.63
N LEU A 64 1.15 13.04 1.69
CA LEU A 64 0.29 12.63 0.57
C LEU A 64 0.97 11.59 -0.33
N VAL A 65 2.26 11.77 -0.65
CA VAL A 65 3.04 10.81 -1.45
C VAL A 65 3.15 9.47 -0.71
N PHE A 66 3.51 9.48 0.57
CA PHE A 66 3.59 8.25 1.34
C PHE A 66 2.23 7.56 1.52
N ARG A 67 1.12 8.31 1.59
CA ARG A 67 -0.23 7.73 1.60
C ARG A 67 -0.54 7.01 0.30
N PHE A 68 -0.25 7.62 -0.85
CA PHE A 68 -0.44 6.96 -2.15
C PHE A 68 0.40 5.67 -2.27
N LEU A 69 1.68 5.74 -1.91
CA LEU A 69 2.56 4.58 -1.95
C LEU A 69 2.10 3.50 -0.95
N ALA A 70 1.79 3.87 0.29
CA ALA A 70 1.28 2.94 1.30
C ALA A 70 -0.02 2.26 0.85
N GLY A 71 -0.91 2.97 0.16
CA GLY A 71 -2.11 2.39 -0.45
C GLY A 71 -1.78 1.40 -1.56
N THR A 72 -0.84 1.77 -2.44
CA THR A 72 -0.39 0.94 -3.57
C THR A 72 0.19 -0.38 -3.07
N PHE A 73 1.20 -0.34 -2.20
CA PHE A 73 1.78 -1.55 -1.60
C PHE A 73 0.77 -2.27 -0.69
N GLY A 74 -0.10 -1.50 -0.02
CA GLY A 74 -1.26 -1.92 0.78
C GLY A 74 -2.15 -2.97 0.13
N ALA A 75 -2.35 -2.84 -1.18
CA ALA A 75 -3.23 -3.72 -1.92
C ALA A 75 -2.65 -5.12 -2.18
N SER A 76 -1.32 -5.25 -2.24
CA SER A 76 -0.63 -6.51 -2.53
C SER A 76 -1.04 -7.68 -1.61
N PRO A 77 -0.99 -7.54 -0.26
CA PRO A 77 -1.39 -8.64 0.62
C PRO A 77 -2.86 -9.03 0.44
N LEU A 78 -3.78 -8.10 0.16
CA LEU A 78 -5.18 -8.47 -0.08
C LEU A 78 -5.38 -9.19 -1.41
N THR A 79 -4.69 -8.77 -2.47
CA THR A 79 -4.76 -9.45 -3.77
C THR A 79 -4.19 -10.86 -3.71
N ASN A 80 -3.13 -11.08 -2.94
CA ASN A 80 -2.38 -12.33 -2.95
C ASN A 80 -2.73 -13.30 -1.81
N CYS A 81 -3.36 -12.84 -0.72
CA CYS A 81 -3.69 -13.68 0.45
C CYS A 81 -4.54 -14.90 0.09
N GLY A 82 -5.61 -14.71 -0.68
CA GLY A 82 -6.50 -15.83 -1.05
C GLY A 82 -5.75 -16.92 -1.83
N GLY A 83 -4.85 -16.49 -2.71
CA GLY A 83 -4.01 -17.38 -3.49
C GLY A 83 -2.88 -18.06 -2.70
N LEU A 84 -2.43 -17.46 -1.60
CA LEU A 84 -1.47 -18.08 -0.67
C LEU A 84 -2.15 -19.15 0.19
N ILE A 85 -3.30 -18.81 0.78
CA ILE A 85 -4.06 -19.72 1.64
C ILE A 85 -4.52 -20.94 0.85
N ALA A 86 -5.02 -20.75 -0.38
CA ALA A 86 -5.42 -21.85 -1.25
C ALA A 86 -4.26 -22.82 -1.57
N GLY A 87 -3.01 -22.37 -1.54
CA GLY A 87 -1.84 -23.22 -1.75
C GLY A 87 -1.39 -24.01 -0.52
N LEU A 88 -1.97 -23.75 0.66
CA LEU A 88 -1.65 -24.48 1.90
C LEU A 88 -2.45 -25.78 2.04
N PHE A 89 -3.57 -25.88 1.34
CA PHE A 89 -4.45 -27.05 1.39
C PHE A 89 -4.26 -27.89 0.10
N PRO A 90 -4.14 -29.22 0.22
CA PRO A 90 -3.98 -30.12 -0.92
C PRO A 90 -5.26 -30.24 -1.76
#